data_AF-A0A0R2X1H7-F1
#
_entry.id   AF-A0A0R2X1H7-F1
#
_cell.length_a   1.000
_cell.length_b   1.000
_cell.length_c   1.000
_cell.angle_alpha   90.00
_cell.angle_beta   90.00
_cell.angle_gamma   90.00
#
_symmetry.space_group_name_H-M   'P 1'
#
loop_
_entity.id
_entity.type
_entity.pdbx_description
1 polymer ?
#
loop_
_entity_poly.entity_id
_entity_poly.type
_entity_poly.pdbx_seq_one_letter_code
_entity_poly.pdbx_strand_id
1 'polypeptide(L)'
;MSFFNNLKHPDFWQNFLKVAIPFFVIVTIFSLALNSWRDIFSGDFTKVVETNFSKGKWQVFFGYKIVFSSLYALYITNKNMKK
;
A
#
# COMPACT_ATOMS: atom_id res chain seq x y z
N MET A 1 5.78 11.36 -23.44
CA MET A 1 5.06 10.22 -24.04
C MET A 1 3.62 10.15 -23.55
N SER A 2 2.72 9.51 -24.32
CA SER A 2 1.35 9.20 -23.86
C SER A 2 1.36 8.13 -22.77
N PHE A 3 0.42 8.18 -21.82
CA PHE A 3 0.32 7.21 -20.71
C PHE A 3 0.19 5.77 -21.22
N PHE A 4 -0.62 5.55 -22.25
CA PHE A 4 -0.81 4.23 -22.85
C PHE A 4 0.44 3.67 -23.52
N ASN A 5 1.35 4.53 -23.97
CA ASN A 5 2.64 4.09 -24.51
C ASN A 5 3.55 3.63 -23.37
N ASN A 6 3.55 4.36 -22.24
CA ASN A 6 4.35 4.00 -21.06
C ASN A 6 3.93 2.65 -20.46
N LEU A 7 2.63 2.34 -20.41
CA LEU A 7 2.12 1.07 -19.87
C LEU A 7 2.61 -0.18 -20.61
N LYS A 8 2.98 -0.03 -21.89
CA LYS A 8 3.50 -1.13 -22.72
C LYS A 8 4.97 -1.44 -22.44
N HIS A 9 5.71 -0.52 -21.82
CA HIS A 9 7.11 -0.73 -21.52
C HIS A 9 7.28 -1.60 -20.27
N PRO A 10 8.11 -2.66 -20.31
CA PRO A 10 8.36 -3.51 -19.14
C PRO A 10 8.97 -2.73 -17.96
N ASP A 11 9.79 -1.72 -18.26
CA ASP A 11 10.40 -0.83 -17.25
C ASP A 11 9.37 -0.05 -16.44
N PHE A 12 8.19 0.22 -17.02
CA PHE A 12 7.10 0.88 -16.31
C PHE A 12 6.66 0.04 -15.11
N TRP A 13 6.50 -1.26 -15.28
CA TRP A 13 6.02 -2.14 -14.21
C TRP A 13 7.08 -2.36 -13.12
N GLN A 14 8.37 -2.39 -13.50
CA GLN A 14 9.46 -2.40 -12.52
C GLN A 14 9.47 -1.11 -11.67
N ASN A 15 9.34 0.05 -12.30
CA ASN A 15 9.30 1.34 -11.61
C ASN A 15 8.01 1.49 -10.78
N PHE A 16 6.89 0.99 -11.28
CA PHE A 16 5.63 0.91 -10.55
C PHE A 16 5.80 0.12 -9.25
N LEU A 17 6.36 -1.09 -9.30
CA LEU A 17 6.55 -1.91 -8.10
C LEU A 17 7.52 -1.25 -7.11
N LYS A 18 8.58 -0.59 -7.59
CA LYS A 18 9.51 0.20 -6.76
C LYS A 18 8.84 1.34 -6.00
N VAL A 19 7.69 1.84 -6.47
CA VAL A 19 6.90 2.87 -5.76
C VAL A 19 5.76 2.24 -4.95
N ALA A 20 5.00 1.32 -5.53
CA ALA A 20 3.81 0.72 -4.94
C ALA A 20 4.14 -0.05 -3.67
N ILE A 21 5.20 -0.88 -3.67
CA ILE A 21 5.54 -1.74 -2.55
C ILE A 21 5.97 -0.92 -1.32
N PRO A 22 6.96 -0.01 -1.41
CA PRO A 22 7.35 0.79 -0.24
C PRO A 22 6.21 1.65 0.29
N PHE A 23 5.42 2.27 -0.60
CA PHE A 23 4.30 3.11 -0.20
C PHE A 23 3.20 2.32 0.51
N PHE A 24 2.85 1.13 0.00
CA PHE A 24 1.89 0.23 0.65
C PHE A 24 2.35 -0.19 2.06
N VAL A 25 3.63 -0.54 2.21
CA VAL A 25 4.21 -0.92 3.51
C VAL A 25 4.12 0.25 4.49
N ILE A 26 4.50 1.47 4.08
CA ILE A 26 4.42 2.67 4.90
C ILE A 26 2.99 2.92 5.37
N VAL A 27 2.02 2.96 4.45
CA VAL A 27 0.60 3.20 4.79
C VAL A 27 0.05 2.10 5.69
N THR A 28 0.51 0.86 5.52
CA THR A 28 0.13 -0.28 6.37
C THR A 28 0.64 -0.10 7.79
N ILE A 29 1.92 0.23 7.97
CA ILE A 29 2.53 0.47 9.29
C ILE A 29 1.84 1.64 9.99
N PHE A 30 1.64 2.77 9.29
CA PHE A 30 0.95 3.92 9.84
C PHE A 30 -0.49 3.59 10.26
N SER A 31 -1.22 2.84 9.45
CA SER A 31 -2.59 2.41 9.80
C SER A 31 -2.62 1.47 11.00
N LEU A 32 -1.67 0.52 11.10
CA LEU A 32 -1.55 -0.37 12.27
C LEU A 32 -1.23 0.42 13.54
N ALA A 33 -0.28 1.35 13.45
CA ALA A 33 0.07 2.25 14.54
C ALA A 33 -1.17 3.04 15.00
N LEU A 34 -1.89 3.69 14.10
CA LEU A 34 -3.07 4.49 14.47
C LEU A 34 -4.20 3.65 15.11
N ASN A 35 -4.44 2.44 14.61
CA ASN A 35 -5.55 1.61 15.10
C ASN A 35 -5.21 0.83 16.37
N SER A 36 -3.93 0.54 16.64
CA SER A 36 -3.55 -0.40 17.71
C SER A 36 -2.22 -0.07 18.37
N TRP A 37 -1.78 1.20 18.38
CA TRP A 37 -0.52 1.63 19.02
C TRP A 37 -0.37 1.07 20.42
N ARG A 38 -1.36 1.29 21.29
CA ARG A 38 -1.29 0.86 22.69
C ARG A 38 -1.07 -0.65 22.80
N ASP A 39 -1.83 -1.44 22.04
CA ASP A 39 -1.80 -2.90 22.09
C ASP A 39 -0.48 -3.45 21.51
N ILE A 40 0.08 -2.80 20.48
CA ILE A 40 1.40 -3.12 19.92
C ILE A 40 2.49 -2.88 20.98
N PHE A 41 2.49 -1.74 21.65
CA PHE A 41 3.51 -1.41 22.67
C PHE A 41 3.36 -2.20 23.96
N SER A 42 2.15 -2.66 24.30
CA SER A 42 1.94 -3.57 25.43
C SER A 42 2.16 -5.06 25.07
N GLY A 43 2.45 -5.38 23.81
CA GLY A 43 2.68 -6.75 23.34
C GLY A 43 1.41 -7.62 23.23
N ASP A 44 0.21 -7.03 23.23
CA ASP A 44 -1.06 -7.76 23.11
C ASP A 44 -1.43 -7.99 21.64
N PHE A 45 -0.70 -8.89 20.99
CA PHE A 45 -0.91 -9.19 19.57
C PHE A 45 -2.23 -9.91 19.29
N THR A 46 -2.80 -10.61 20.26
CA THR A 46 -4.14 -11.22 20.14
C THR A 46 -5.18 -10.14 19.86
N LYS A 47 -5.14 -9.06 20.64
CA LYS A 47 -6.04 -7.93 20.48
C LYS A 47 -5.77 -7.13 19.20
N VAL A 48 -4.51 -7.01 18.77
CA VAL A 48 -4.15 -6.42 17.47
C VAL A 48 -4.80 -7.21 16.33
N VAL A 49 -4.75 -8.55 16.39
CA VAL A 49 -5.36 -9.42 15.39
C VAL A 49 -6.88 -9.31 15.39
N GLU A 50 -7.51 -9.36 16.55
CA GLU A 50 -8.97 -9.22 16.66
C GLU A 50 -9.47 -7.85 16.16
N THR A 51 -8.72 -6.79 16.45
CA THR A 51 -9.06 -5.42 16.06
C THR A 51 -8.98 -5.22 14.55
N ASN A 52 -7.91 -5.69 13.90
CA ASN A 52 -7.60 -5.33 12.52
C ASN A 52 -7.81 -6.43 11.48
N PHE A 53 -7.73 -7.72 11.86
CA PHE A 53 -7.59 -8.81 10.89
C PHE A 53 -8.68 -9.87 10.97
N SER A 54 -9.19 -10.17 12.17
CA SER A 54 -10.21 -11.22 12.39
C SER A 54 -11.54 -10.94 11.69
N LYS A 55 -12.34 -12.00 11.48
CA LYS A 55 -13.72 -11.91 10.93
C LYS A 55 -13.81 -11.16 9.60
N GLY A 56 -12.82 -11.33 8.73
CA GLY A 56 -12.78 -10.69 7.40
C GLY A 56 -12.31 -9.23 7.40
N LYS A 57 -12.04 -8.63 8.58
CA LYS A 57 -11.55 -7.24 8.67
C LYS A 57 -10.25 -7.02 7.90
N TRP A 58 -9.41 -8.05 7.75
CA TRP A 58 -8.18 -7.97 6.95
C TRP A 58 -8.46 -7.54 5.51
N GLN A 59 -9.58 -7.94 4.91
CA GLN A 59 -9.92 -7.58 3.52
C GLN A 59 -10.15 -6.09 3.39
N VAL A 60 -10.89 -5.50 4.32
CA VAL A 60 -11.09 -4.05 4.38
C VAL A 60 -9.78 -3.37 4.74
N PHE A 61 -9.04 -3.91 5.72
CA PHE A 61 -7.78 -3.34 6.18
C PHE A 61 -6.75 -3.21 5.05
N PHE A 62 -6.57 -4.24 4.21
CA PHE A 62 -5.61 -4.23 3.12
C PHE A 62 -6.18 -3.74 1.80
N GLY A 63 -7.46 -3.99 1.52
CA GLY A 63 -8.08 -3.79 0.21
C GLY A 63 -7.98 -2.35 -0.28
N TYR A 64 -8.43 -1.37 0.51
CA TYR A 64 -8.34 0.03 0.10
C TYR A 64 -6.88 0.49 -0.03
N LYS A 65 -5.96 -0.05 0.79
CA LYS A 65 -4.53 0.28 0.73
C LYS A 65 -3.90 -0.22 -0.56
N ILE A 66 -4.27 -1.41 -1.03
CA ILE A 66 -3.80 -1.95 -2.32
C ILE A 66 -4.25 -1.05 -3.46
N VAL A 67 -5.54 -0.67 -3.50
CA VAL A 67 -6.08 0.21 -4.55
C VAL A 67 -5.43 1.58 -4.50
N PHE A 68 -5.37 2.20 -3.32
CA PHE A 68 -4.77 3.51 -3.12
C PHE A 68 -3.28 3.55 -3.50
N SER A 69 -2.51 2.55 -3.08
CA SER A 69 -1.09 2.44 -3.39
C SER A 69 -0.85 2.22 -4.88
N SER A 70 -1.71 1.44 -5.53
CA SER A 70 -1.65 1.22 -6.98
C SER A 70 -1.94 2.50 -7.76
N LEU A 71 -2.99 3.24 -7.39
CA LEU A 71 -3.30 4.52 -8.04
C LEU A 71 -2.18 5.55 -7.87
N TYR A 72 -1.65 5.66 -6.66
CA TYR A 72 -0.51 6.54 -6.37
C TYR A 72 0.73 6.16 -7.19
N ALA A 73 1.09 4.87 -7.20
CA ALA A 73 2.25 4.39 -7.94
C ALA A 73 2.09 4.54 -9.46
N LEU A 74 0.88 4.32 -10.02
CA LEU A 74 0.59 4.59 -11.43
C LEU A 74 0.84 6.06 -11.78
N TYR A 75 0.34 6.98 -10.95
CA TYR A 75 0.53 8.41 -11.15
C TYR A 75 2.02 8.81 -11.11
N ILE A 76 2.74 8.39 -10.06
CA ILE A 76 4.15 8.74 -9.87
C ILE A 76 5.03 8.15 -10.96
N THR A 77 4.84 6.87 -11.30
CA THR A 77 5.63 6.19 -12.34
C THR A 77 5.46 6.86 -13.69
N ASN A 78 4.21 7.14 -14.08
CA ASN A 78 3.94 7.84 -15.33
C ASN A 78 4.51 9.27 -15.33
N LYS A 79 4.44 9.99 -14.21
CA LYS A 79 5.02 11.33 -14.07
C LYS A 79 6.54 11.31 -14.22
N ASN A 80 7.21 10.30 -13.64
CA ASN A 80 8.66 10.18 -13.67
C ASN A 80 9.20 9.73 -15.03
N MET A 81 8.47 8.90 -15.78
CA MET A 81 8.85 8.48 -17.14
C MET A 81 8.51 9.51 -18.23
N LYS A 82 7.74 10.55 -17.89
CA LYS A 82 7.47 11.69 -18.77
C LYS A 82 8.52 12.79 -18.68
N LYS A 83 9.33 12.78 -17.62
CA LYS A 83 10.54 13.62 -17.49
C LYS A 83 11.66 12.99 -18.29
#